data_AF-A0A8J9WV79-F1
#
_entry.id   AF-A0A8J9WV79-F1
#
_cell.length_a   1.000
_cell.length_b   1.000
_cell.length_c   1.000
_cell.angle_alpha   90.00
_cell.angle_beta   90.00
_cell.angle_gamma   90.00
#
_symmetry.space_group_name_H-M   'P 1'
#
loop_
_entity.id
_entity.type
_entity.pdbx_description
1 polymer ?
#
loop_
_entity_poly.entity_id
_entity_poly.type
_entity_poly.pdbx_seq_one_letter_code
_entity_poly.pdbx_strand_id
1 'polypeptide(L)'
;MASAAAITRCSGILALLSILLVTEGVARINLFIGTPSGKWGGDHSTYPPAVELSASVGLTFFGLAGLANSLYVLLLGIGVPAVTFVLLIVEGVLGWFFFSVFVLSSYPFMVARAAGPMPGLSDTQSNALIMMAYLGAFGIGVPILAGHFYFHLKLWRYQSNKEEAYNEGYVWNRVYFYAFLVFLRGIGETAAGSIVYANLTSGRLSESIIDVPFIITWPSINIAEGVFVLVVSILAITITAARIKALAVPFAALSFFCFVVQLALYATTQIGVNPKNPLIVGAILTVDSFVAMFMPAYLILEAARVGNLKDDEEMEMPASSKTHNRDPVPLTA
;
A
#
# COMPACT_ATOMS: atom_id res chain seq x y z
N MET A 1 -20.71 4.84 -19.76
CA MET A 1 -20.16 3.47 -19.80
C MET A 1 -18.65 3.60 -19.79
N ALA A 2 -17.98 2.83 -18.93
CA ALA A 2 -16.52 2.82 -18.88
C ALA A 2 -15.96 2.43 -20.25
N SER A 3 -14.87 3.07 -20.69
CA SER A 3 -14.20 2.60 -21.90
C SER A 3 -13.56 1.24 -21.64
N ALA A 4 -13.50 0.39 -22.67
CA ALA A 4 -12.79 -0.89 -22.60
C ALA A 4 -11.35 -0.71 -22.07
N ALA A 5 -10.67 0.36 -22.48
CA ALA A 5 -9.35 0.72 -21.99
C ALA A 5 -9.29 1.03 -20.48
N ALA A 6 -10.34 1.61 -19.89
CA ALA A 6 -10.41 1.84 -18.44
C ALA A 6 -10.57 0.52 -17.66
N ILE A 7 -11.43 -0.38 -18.14
CA ILE A 7 -11.64 -1.72 -17.57
C ILE A 7 -10.35 -2.53 -17.64
N THR A 8 -9.68 -2.56 -18.80
CA THR A 8 -8.42 -3.28 -19.01
C THR A 8 -7.32 -2.75 -18.09
N ARG A 9 -7.16 -1.42 -17.98
CA ARG A 9 -6.16 -0.83 -17.08
C ARG A 9 -6.43 -1.16 -15.61
N CYS A 10 -7.69 -1.03 -15.18
CA CYS A 10 -8.08 -1.37 -13.80
C CYS A 10 -7.82 -2.85 -13.48
N SER A 11 -8.18 -3.74 -14.41
CA SER A 11 -7.96 -5.19 -14.25
C SER A 11 -6.48 -5.53 -14.26
N GLY A 12 -5.67 -4.90 -15.11
CA GLY A 12 -4.22 -5.08 -15.14
C GLY A 12 -3.54 -4.68 -13.82
N ILE A 13 -3.93 -3.54 -13.25
CA ILE A 13 -3.39 -3.11 -11.95
C ILE A 13 -3.87 -4.04 -10.82
N LEU A 14 -5.14 -4.46 -10.85
CA LEU A 14 -5.65 -5.42 -9.88
C LEU A 14 -4.92 -6.77 -9.96
N ALA A 15 -4.61 -7.27 -11.16
CA ALA A 15 -3.81 -8.48 -11.36
C ALA A 15 -2.42 -8.34 -10.75
N LEU A 16 -1.76 -7.20 -10.98
CA LEU A 16 -0.44 -6.92 -10.41
C LEU A 16 -0.47 -6.90 -8.88
N LEU A 17 -1.40 -6.15 -8.28
CA LEU A 17 -1.56 -6.11 -6.81
C LEU A 17 -1.92 -7.49 -6.24
N SER A 18 -2.69 -8.27 -6.98
CA SER A 18 -3.06 -9.64 -6.58
C SER A 18 -1.85 -10.57 -6.57
N ILE A 19 -0.95 -10.49 -7.56
CA ILE A 19 0.32 -11.24 -7.56
C ILE A 19 1.19 -10.84 -6.36
N LEU A 20 1.26 -9.55 -6.05
CA LEU A 20 2.01 -9.06 -4.90
C LEU A 20 1.44 -9.60 -3.58
N LEU A 21 0.11 -9.59 -3.41
CA LEU A 21 -0.55 -10.20 -2.24
C LEU A 21 -0.32 -11.71 -2.13
N VAL A 22 -0.39 -12.44 -3.24
CA VAL A 22 -0.07 -13.88 -3.26
C VAL A 22 1.38 -14.10 -2.81
N THR A 23 2.30 -13.29 -3.33
CA THR A 23 3.73 -13.36 -3.00
C THR A 23 3.96 -13.10 -1.51
N GLU A 24 3.36 -12.05 -0.96
CA GLU A 24 3.46 -11.74 0.46
C GLU A 24 2.84 -12.85 1.33
N GLY A 25 1.65 -13.32 0.97
CA GLY A 25 0.95 -14.38 1.70
C GLY A 25 1.74 -15.69 1.72
N VAL A 26 2.27 -16.11 0.57
CA VAL A 26 3.11 -17.32 0.48
C VAL A 26 4.42 -17.15 1.26
N ALA A 27 5.05 -15.98 1.19
CA ALA A 27 6.23 -15.68 1.99
C ALA A 27 5.95 -15.83 3.50
N ARG A 28 4.83 -15.25 3.98
CA ARG A 28 4.40 -15.38 5.38
C ARG A 28 4.02 -16.81 5.74
N ILE A 29 3.32 -17.55 4.88
CA ILE A 29 3.02 -18.99 5.09
C ILE A 29 4.33 -19.76 5.32
N ASN A 30 5.33 -19.57 4.46
CA ASN A 30 6.62 -20.25 4.57
C ASN A 30 7.36 -19.88 5.86
N LEU A 31 7.18 -18.65 6.36
CA LEU A 31 7.74 -18.23 7.64
C LEU A 31 7.14 -19.03 8.82
N PHE A 32 5.83 -19.29 8.80
CA PHE A 32 5.12 -19.91 9.93
C PHE A 32 5.02 -21.43 9.86
N ILE A 33 5.04 -22.05 8.67
CA ILE A 33 5.03 -23.52 8.52
C ILE A 33 6.27 -24.18 9.16
N GLY A 34 7.40 -23.47 9.21
CA GLY A 34 8.61 -23.94 9.90
C GLY A 34 8.50 -24.00 11.43
N THR A 35 7.37 -23.58 12.02
CA THR A 35 7.16 -23.57 13.47
C THR A 35 7.11 -25.00 14.03
N PRO A 36 7.89 -25.33 15.08
CA PRO A 36 7.83 -26.64 15.73
C PRO A 36 6.41 -26.98 16.23
N SER A 37 6.00 -28.25 16.10
CA SER A 37 4.64 -28.74 16.38
C SER A 37 4.10 -28.46 17.80
N GLY A 38 4.97 -28.21 18.77
CA GLY A 38 4.58 -27.82 20.14
C GLY A 38 4.41 -26.31 20.37
N LYS A 39 4.67 -25.46 19.38
CA LYS A 39 4.71 -23.99 19.52
C LYS A 39 3.59 -23.25 18.79
N TRP A 40 2.67 -23.96 18.13
CA TRP A 40 1.59 -23.37 17.33
C TRP A 40 0.63 -22.47 18.13
N GLY A 41 0.46 -22.74 19.42
CA GLY A 41 -0.36 -21.90 20.32
C GLY A 41 0.34 -20.62 20.79
N GLY A 42 1.60 -20.40 20.42
CA GLY A 42 2.43 -19.34 20.99
C GLY A 42 2.84 -19.63 22.44
N ASP A 43 3.48 -18.66 23.07
CA ASP A 43 3.85 -18.72 24.49
C ASP A 43 3.75 -17.34 25.15
N HIS A 44 4.44 -17.13 26.27
CA HIS A 44 4.44 -15.85 26.98
C HIS A 44 5.19 -14.73 26.25
N SER A 45 5.92 -15.04 25.17
CA SER A 45 6.78 -14.11 24.42
C SER A 45 6.54 -14.16 22.90
N THR A 46 5.92 -15.23 22.42
CA THR A 46 5.66 -15.51 20.99
C THR A 46 4.18 -15.45 20.71
N TYR A 47 3.76 -14.58 19.78
CA TYR A 47 2.38 -14.53 19.33
C TYR A 47 1.99 -15.85 18.66
N PRO A 48 0.75 -16.35 18.77
CA PRO A 48 0.38 -17.68 18.27
C PRO A 48 0.64 -17.85 16.76
N PRO A 49 1.61 -18.68 16.33
CA PRO A 49 1.96 -18.84 14.93
C PRO A 49 0.84 -19.44 14.08
N ALA A 50 -0.08 -20.20 14.70
CA ALA A 50 -1.26 -20.72 13.99
C ALA A 50 -2.20 -19.62 13.52
N VAL A 51 -2.32 -18.53 14.29
CA VAL A 51 -3.16 -17.38 13.95
C VAL A 51 -2.52 -16.60 12.80
N GLU A 52 -1.20 -16.38 12.86
CA GLU A 52 -0.44 -15.73 11.78
C GLU A 52 -0.46 -16.56 10.49
N LEU A 53 -0.31 -17.88 10.58
CA LEU A 53 -0.45 -18.78 9.44
C LEU A 53 -1.85 -18.67 8.82
N SER A 54 -2.90 -18.69 9.64
CA SER A 54 -4.29 -18.58 9.16
C SER A 54 -4.53 -17.25 8.44
N ALA A 55 -4.01 -16.14 8.99
CA ALA A 55 -4.07 -14.84 8.34
C ALA A 55 -3.27 -14.81 7.02
N SER A 56 -2.13 -15.49 6.96
CA SER A 56 -1.31 -15.61 5.73
C SER A 56 -2.02 -16.40 4.64
N VAL A 57 -2.68 -17.51 5.00
CA VAL A 57 -3.53 -18.29 4.07
C VAL A 57 -4.69 -17.45 3.55
N GLY A 58 -5.33 -16.67 4.43
CA GLY A 58 -6.37 -15.71 4.04
C GLY A 58 -5.86 -14.68 3.03
N LEU A 59 -4.66 -14.12 3.27
CA LEU A 59 -4.01 -13.16 2.35
C LEU A 59 -3.71 -13.79 0.99
N THR A 60 -3.19 -15.02 0.97
CA THR A 60 -2.93 -15.74 -0.29
C THR A 60 -4.21 -16.02 -1.05
N PHE A 61 -5.27 -16.48 -0.38
CA PHE A 61 -6.57 -16.72 -1.01
C PHE A 61 -7.16 -15.44 -1.58
N PHE A 62 -7.05 -14.33 -0.84
CA PHE A 62 -7.43 -13.00 -1.29
C PHE A 62 -6.71 -12.60 -2.57
N GLY A 63 -5.38 -12.73 -2.61
CA GLY A 63 -4.60 -12.47 -3.82
C GLY A 63 -5.03 -13.37 -4.99
N LEU A 64 -5.25 -14.66 -4.77
CA LEU A 64 -5.68 -15.59 -5.82
C LEU A 64 -7.07 -15.24 -6.38
N ALA A 65 -8.01 -14.84 -5.53
CA ALA A 65 -9.36 -14.46 -5.94
C ALA A 65 -9.35 -13.21 -6.83
N GLY A 66 -8.60 -12.17 -6.43
CA GLY A 66 -8.44 -10.98 -7.26
C GLY A 66 -7.67 -11.23 -8.54
N LEU A 67 -6.68 -12.13 -8.52
CA LEU A 67 -5.98 -12.55 -9.73
C LEU A 67 -6.91 -13.27 -10.70
N ALA A 68 -7.74 -14.19 -10.20
CA ALA A 68 -8.70 -14.92 -11.03
C ALA A 68 -9.72 -13.97 -11.68
N ASN A 69 -10.28 -13.03 -10.90
CA ASN A 69 -11.24 -12.05 -11.43
C ASN A 69 -10.61 -11.12 -12.47
N SER A 70 -9.42 -10.58 -12.19
CA SER A 70 -8.72 -9.69 -13.11
C SER A 70 -8.29 -10.40 -14.40
N LEU A 71 -7.75 -11.63 -14.33
CA LEU A 71 -7.39 -12.42 -15.51
C LEU A 71 -8.62 -12.81 -16.33
N TYR A 72 -9.74 -13.15 -15.69
CA TYR A 72 -11.00 -13.43 -16.38
C TYR A 72 -11.43 -12.23 -17.25
N VAL A 73 -11.38 -11.02 -16.68
CA VAL A 73 -11.70 -9.78 -17.41
C VAL A 73 -10.69 -9.49 -18.52
N LEU A 74 -9.38 -9.65 -18.26
CA LEU A 74 -8.33 -9.36 -19.23
C LEU A 74 -8.33 -10.33 -20.43
N LEU A 75 -8.52 -11.62 -20.17
CA LEU A 75 -8.40 -12.67 -21.19
C LEU A 75 -9.69 -12.81 -22.01
N LEU A 76 -10.85 -12.68 -21.37
CA LEU A 76 -12.13 -12.91 -22.03
C LEU A 76 -12.86 -11.63 -22.40
N GLY A 77 -12.45 -10.47 -21.86
CA GLY A 77 -13.15 -9.20 -22.06
C GLY A 77 -14.53 -9.15 -21.39
N ILE A 78 -14.84 -10.13 -20.53
CA ILE A 78 -16.15 -10.26 -19.87
C ILE A 78 -16.00 -9.87 -18.41
N GLY A 79 -16.72 -8.84 -17.99
CA GLY A 79 -16.87 -8.48 -16.58
C GLY A 79 -18.21 -8.95 -16.03
N VAL A 80 -18.19 -9.68 -14.91
CA VAL A 80 -19.41 -10.07 -14.20
C VAL A 80 -19.49 -9.28 -12.90
N PRO A 81 -20.28 -8.18 -12.85
CA PRO A 81 -20.30 -7.30 -11.69
C PRO A 81 -20.66 -8.02 -10.38
N ALA A 82 -21.59 -8.97 -10.43
CA ALA A 82 -21.99 -9.74 -9.26
C ALA A 82 -20.82 -10.53 -8.64
N VAL A 83 -19.97 -11.15 -9.48
CA VAL A 83 -18.79 -11.89 -9.02
C VAL A 83 -17.79 -10.92 -8.38
N THR A 84 -17.45 -9.83 -9.06
CA THR A 84 -16.55 -8.80 -8.52
C THR A 84 -17.04 -8.21 -7.20
N PHE A 85 -18.36 -8.05 -7.03
CA PHE A 85 -18.95 -7.56 -5.79
C PHE A 85 -18.85 -8.57 -4.64
N VAL A 86 -19.16 -9.84 -4.89
CA VAL A 86 -19.02 -10.90 -3.89
C VAL A 86 -17.57 -11.01 -3.45
N LEU A 87 -16.64 -10.99 -4.41
CA LEU A 87 -15.21 -10.96 -4.11
C LEU A 87 -14.87 -9.74 -3.24
N LEU A 88 -15.24 -8.52 -3.64
CA LEU A 88 -15.02 -7.32 -2.84
C LEU A 88 -15.48 -7.45 -1.36
N ILE A 89 -16.62 -8.09 -1.09
CA ILE A 89 -17.11 -8.33 0.28
C ILE A 89 -16.21 -9.32 1.03
N VAL A 90 -15.95 -10.48 0.41
CA VAL A 90 -15.10 -11.53 1.00
C VAL A 90 -13.71 -10.96 1.31
N GLU A 91 -13.17 -10.18 0.38
CA GLU A 91 -11.90 -9.50 0.49
C GLU A 91 -11.89 -8.43 1.58
N GLY A 92 -12.98 -7.66 1.71
CA GLY A 92 -13.13 -6.72 2.82
C GLY A 92 -13.02 -7.42 4.17
N VAL A 93 -13.70 -8.55 4.36
CA VAL A 93 -13.67 -9.32 5.61
C VAL A 93 -12.29 -9.96 5.86
N LEU A 94 -11.73 -10.64 4.86
CA LEU A 94 -10.44 -11.32 4.98
C LEU A 94 -9.27 -10.33 5.13
N GLY A 95 -9.33 -9.20 4.43
CA GLY A 95 -8.35 -8.12 4.55
C GLY A 95 -8.33 -7.52 5.96
N TRP A 96 -9.50 -7.28 6.56
CA TRP A 96 -9.60 -6.87 7.96
C TRP A 96 -9.05 -7.91 8.92
N PHE A 97 -9.33 -9.20 8.69
CA PHE A 97 -8.77 -10.27 9.51
C PHE A 97 -7.24 -10.29 9.47
N PHE A 98 -6.63 -10.23 8.28
CA PHE A 98 -5.18 -10.12 8.12
C PHE A 98 -4.61 -8.90 8.84
N PHE A 99 -5.23 -7.73 8.62
CA PHE A 99 -4.81 -6.49 9.24
C PHE A 99 -4.87 -6.55 10.77
N SER A 100 -5.95 -7.11 11.31
CA SER A 100 -6.12 -7.32 12.74
C SER A 100 -5.05 -8.23 13.32
N VAL A 101 -4.67 -9.30 12.63
CA VAL A 101 -3.64 -10.24 13.11
C VAL A 101 -2.25 -9.60 13.05
N PHE A 102 -1.82 -9.16 11.86
CA PHE A 102 -0.42 -8.75 11.65
C PHE A 102 -0.09 -7.33 12.07
N VAL A 103 -1.08 -6.43 12.12
CA VAL A 103 -0.84 -5.04 12.51
C VAL A 103 -1.38 -4.83 13.93
N LEU A 104 -2.65 -5.14 14.16
CA LEU A 104 -3.32 -4.78 15.42
C LEU A 104 -3.12 -5.77 16.58
N SER A 105 -2.61 -6.99 16.34
CA SER A 105 -2.50 -8.01 17.39
C SER A 105 -1.07 -8.45 17.65
N SER A 106 -0.30 -8.84 16.62
CA SER A 106 1.05 -9.36 16.80
C SER A 106 2.00 -8.32 17.43
N TYR A 107 2.08 -7.10 16.89
CA TYR A 107 2.94 -6.07 17.46
C TYR A 107 2.51 -5.62 18.86
N PRO A 108 1.23 -5.31 19.14
CA PRO A 108 0.82 -4.99 20.50
C PRO A 108 1.05 -6.14 21.49
N PHE A 109 0.88 -7.40 21.05
CA PHE A 109 1.25 -8.56 21.85
C PHE A 109 2.74 -8.55 22.17
N MET A 110 3.60 -8.32 21.17
CA MET A 110 5.04 -8.23 21.39
C MET A 110 5.42 -7.09 22.34
N VAL A 111 4.77 -5.93 22.27
CA VAL A 111 4.99 -4.83 23.24
C VAL A 111 4.55 -5.24 24.65
N ALA A 112 3.36 -5.83 24.77
CA ALA A 112 2.79 -6.19 26.06
C ALA A 112 3.51 -7.37 26.74
N ARG A 113 4.21 -8.19 25.95
CA ARG A 113 4.79 -9.46 26.37
C ARG A 113 6.26 -9.65 26.03
N ALA A 114 6.97 -8.58 25.63
CA ALA A 114 8.40 -8.62 25.43
C ALA A 114 9.07 -9.19 26.69
N ALA A 115 9.77 -10.31 26.56
CA ALA A 115 10.36 -11.07 27.66
C ALA A 115 11.63 -10.41 28.24
N GLY A 116 11.63 -9.08 28.30
CA GLY A 116 12.80 -8.25 28.59
C GLY A 116 13.28 -7.49 27.35
N PRO A 117 14.36 -6.72 27.51
CA PRO A 117 14.85 -5.85 26.45
C PRO A 117 15.45 -6.67 25.31
N MET A 118 15.34 -6.14 24.09
CA MET A 118 16.11 -6.64 22.95
C MET A 118 17.62 -6.51 23.24
N PRO A 119 18.46 -7.41 22.68
CA PRO A 119 19.89 -7.42 22.97
C PRO A 119 20.55 -6.04 22.79
N GLY A 120 21.17 -5.54 23.86
CA GLY A 120 21.89 -4.27 23.89
C GLY A 120 21.02 -3.01 23.99
N LEU A 121 19.69 -3.15 24.09
CA LEU A 121 18.77 -2.04 24.30
C LEU A 121 18.21 -2.06 25.73
N SER A 122 17.67 -0.94 26.19
CA SER A 122 16.82 -0.90 27.38
C SER A 122 15.37 -1.30 27.04
N ASP A 123 14.53 -1.55 28.05
CA ASP A 123 13.11 -1.87 27.85
C ASP A 123 12.38 -0.76 27.09
N THR A 124 12.62 0.49 27.47
CA THR A 124 12.03 1.66 26.80
C THR A 124 12.44 1.74 25.33
N GLN A 125 13.70 1.45 25.02
CA GLN A 125 14.20 1.48 23.64
C GLN A 125 13.63 0.32 22.81
N SER A 126 13.51 -0.87 23.41
CA SER A 126 12.92 -2.04 22.76
C SER A 126 11.45 -1.81 22.45
N ASN A 127 10.69 -1.27 23.40
CA ASN A 127 9.29 -0.91 23.20
C ASN A 127 9.12 0.19 22.15
N ALA A 128 9.98 1.21 22.18
CA ALA A 128 9.98 2.25 21.14
C ALA A 128 10.25 1.65 19.75
N LEU A 129 11.21 0.72 19.65
CA LEU A 129 11.55 0.06 18.40
C LEU A 129 10.39 -0.79 17.85
N ILE A 130 9.71 -1.55 18.70
CA ILE A 130 8.51 -2.31 18.32
C ILE A 130 7.37 -1.37 17.89
N MET A 131 7.18 -0.24 18.58
CA MET A 131 6.17 0.75 18.19
C MET A 131 6.47 1.40 16.83
N MET A 132 7.75 1.63 16.52
CA MET A 132 8.15 2.11 15.19
C MET A 132 7.91 1.05 14.12
N ALA A 133 8.17 -0.23 14.41
CA ALA A 133 7.84 -1.34 13.51
C ALA A 133 6.32 -1.46 13.31
N TYR A 134 5.51 -1.29 14.35
CA TYR A 134 4.05 -1.21 14.23
C TYR A 134 3.62 -0.06 13.31
N LEU A 135 4.20 1.13 13.48
CA LEU A 135 3.91 2.28 12.64
C LEU A 135 4.26 2.03 11.17
N GLY A 136 5.41 1.37 10.94
CA GLY A 136 5.83 0.91 9.62
C GLY A 136 4.86 -0.06 8.98
N ALA A 137 4.48 -1.10 9.73
CA ALA A 137 3.57 -2.13 9.27
C ALA A 137 2.19 -1.54 8.96
N PHE A 138 1.74 -0.56 9.75
CA PHE A 138 0.53 0.20 9.47
C PHE A 138 0.66 1.02 8.17
N GLY A 139 1.78 1.75 8.03
CA GLY A 139 2.08 2.59 6.86
C GLY A 139 2.25 1.81 5.55
N ILE A 140 2.42 0.49 5.60
CA ILE A 140 2.63 -0.40 4.45
C ILE A 140 1.43 -1.34 4.21
N GLY A 141 0.96 -1.99 5.28
CA GLY A 141 -0.14 -2.95 5.21
C GLY A 141 -1.46 -2.30 4.83
N VAL A 142 -1.74 -1.09 5.33
CA VAL A 142 -2.96 -0.37 4.93
C VAL A 142 -2.95 -0.04 3.44
N PRO A 143 -1.88 0.53 2.85
CA PRO A 143 -1.83 0.75 1.42
C PRO A 143 -2.05 -0.48 0.55
N ILE A 144 -1.50 -1.64 0.92
CA ILE A 144 -1.64 -2.88 0.15
C ILE A 144 -3.10 -3.32 0.11
N LEU A 145 -3.73 -3.44 1.28
CA LEU A 145 -5.11 -3.91 1.39
C LEU A 145 -6.09 -2.89 0.82
N ALA A 146 -5.93 -1.61 1.17
CA ALA A 146 -6.80 -0.54 0.69
C ALA A 146 -6.65 -0.33 -0.82
N GLY A 147 -5.44 -0.51 -1.36
CA GLY A 147 -5.14 -0.40 -2.78
C GLY A 147 -5.85 -1.49 -3.56
N HIS A 148 -5.69 -2.73 -3.12
CA HIS A 148 -6.37 -3.87 -3.74
C HIS A 148 -7.90 -3.73 -3.69
N PHE A 149 -8.45 -3.40 -2.51
CA PHE A 149 -9.87 -3.12 -2.33
C PHE A 149 -10.36 -1.98 -3.24
N TYR A 150 -9.57 -0.91 -3.38
CA TYR A 150 -9.89 0.23 -4.24
C TYR A 150 -10.03 -0.21 -5.70
N PHE A 151 -9.11 -1.03 -6.22
CA PHE A 151 -9.18 -1.49 -7.61
C PHE A 151 -10.29 -2.51 -7.85
N HIS A 152 -10.61 -3.35 -6.86
CA HIS A 152 -11.78 -4.22 -6.94
C HIS A 152 -13.09 -3.42 -6.99
N LEU A 153 -13.23 -2.41 -6.12
CA LEU A 153 -14.39 -1.54 -6.10
C LEU A 153 -14.51 -0.76 -7.42
N LYS A 154 -13.38 -0.28 -7.95
CA LYS A 154 -13.31 0.45 -9.21
C LYS A 154 -13.72 -0.44 -10.39
N LEU A 155 -13.21 -1.68 -10.44
CA LEU A 155 -13.58 -2.66 -11.45
C LEU A 155 -15.08 -2.98 -11.38
N TRP A 156 -15.62 -3.22 -10.19
CA TRP A 156 -17.05 -3.47 -10.00
C TRP A 156 -17.92 -2.33 -10.53
N ARG A 157 -17.51 -1.08 -10.25
CA ARG A 157 -18.23 0.11 -10.73
C ARG A 157 -18.17 0.25 -12.24
N TYR A 158 -17.02 -0.02 -12.85
CA TYR A 158 -16.88 -0.02 -14.30
C TYR A 158 -17.80 -1.06 -14.95
N GLN A 159 -17.83 -2.27 -14.41
CA GLN A 159 -18.71 -3.34 -14.91
C GLN A 159 -20.20 -3.03 -14.65
N SER A 160 -20.51 -2.28 -13.59
CA SER A 160 -21.88 -1.91 -13.20
C SER A 160 -22.38 -0.60 -13.82
N ASN A 161 -21.58 0.10 -14.63
CA ASN A 161 -21.87 1.44 -15.14
C ASN A 161 -22.17 2.48 -14.05
N LYS A 162 -21.44 2.44 -12.93
CA LYS A 162 -21.61 3.35 -11.77
C LYS A 162 -20.36 4.21 -11.52
N GLU A 163 -19.87 4.90 -12.55
CA GLU A 163 -18.57 5.60 -12.53
C GLU A 163 -18.57 6.95 -11.79
N GLU A 164 -19.75 7.55 -11.59
CA GLU A 164 -19.95 8.95 -11.17
C GLU A 164 -19.27 9.34 -9.84
N ALA A 165 -18.83 8.38 -9.04
CA ALA A 165 -18.29 8.61 -7.71
C ALA A 165 -16.74 8.72 -7.64
N TYR A 166 -16.03 8.85 -8.76
CA TYR A 166 -14.58 9.11 -8.82
C TYR A 166 -14.24 10.52 -9.30
N ASN A 167 -14.83 11.54 -8.68
CA ASN A 167 -14.49 12.93 -8.99
C ASN A 167 -13.06 13.29 -8.53
N GLU A 168 -12.53 14.39 -9.07
CA GLU A 168 -11.18 14.86 -8.78
C GLU A 168 -10.90 15.01 -7.27
N GLY A 169 -11.84 15.59 -6.51
CA GLY A 169 -11.69 15.77 -5.05
C GLY A 169 -11.56 14.45 -4.30
N TYR A 170 -12.33 13.43 -4.68
CA TYR A 170 -12.21 12.08 -4.14
C TYR A 170 -10.82 11.49 -4.42
N VAL A 171 -10.29 11.65 -5.63
CA VAL A 171 -8.96 11.13 -5.99
C VAL A 171 -7.86 11.84 -5.20
N TRP A 172 -7.88 13.18 -5.10
CA TRP A 172 -6.89 13.92 -4.31
C TRP A 172 -6.90 13.54 -2.82
N ASN A 173 -8.08 13.37 -2.22
CA ASN A 173 -8.18 12.91 -0.84
C ASN A 173 -7.58 11.52 -0.64
N ARG A 174 -7.72 10.63 -1.65
CA ARG A 174 -7.04 9.33 -1.65
C ARG A 174 -5.54 9.50 -1.77
N VAL A 175 -5.02 10.36 -2.66
CA VAL A 175 -3.57 10.62 -2.74
C VAL A 175 -3.04 11.02 -1.38
N TYR A 176 -3.69 11.98 -0.70
CA TYR A 176 -3.27 12.45 0.62
C TYR A 176 -3.22 11.30 1.62
N PHE A 177 -4.26 10.47 1.66
CA PHE A 177 -4.32 9.31 2.54
C PHE A 177 -3.15 8.34 2.32
N TYR A 178 -2.89 7.93 1.07
CA TYR A 178 -1.77 7.02 0.78
C TYR A 178 -0.42 7.69 1.04
N ALA A 179 -0.25 8.95 0.66
CA ALA A 179 0.99 9.68 0.90
C ALA A 179 1.28 9.83 2.40
N PHE A 180 0.25 10.05 3.22
CA PHE A 180 0.37 10.09 4.67
C PHE A 180 0.78 8.73 5.27
N LEU A 181 0.25 7.62 4.75
CA LEU A 181 0.66 6.27 5.18
C LEU A 181 2.15 6.00 4.87
N VAL A 182 2.60 6.41 3.67
CA VAL A 182 4.02 6.31 3.28
C VAL A 182 4.89 7.23 4.14
N PHE A 183 4.38 8.39 4.55
CA PHE A 183 5.05 9.27 5.51
C PHE A 183 5.21 8.60 6.88
N LEU A 184 4.18 7.94 7.40
CA LEU A 184 4.26 7.18 8.65
C LEU A 184 5.29 6.04 8.56
N ARG A 185 5.34 5.34 7.42
CA ARG A 185 6.39 4.35 7.13
C ARG A 185 7.77 5.00 7.27
N GLY A 186 8.02 6.10 6.55
CA GLY A 186 9.31 6.78 6.55
C GLY A 186 9.73 7.27 7.96
N ILE A 187 8.79 7.77 8.77
CA ILE A 187 9.07 8.13 10.17
C ILE A 187 9.50 6.89 10.96
N GLY A 188 8.68 5.83 10.92
CA GLY A 188 8.94 4.60 11.68
C GLY A 188 10.30 4.02 11.31
N GLU A 189 10.61 3.96 10.02
CA GLU A 189 11.87 3.43 9.50
C GLU A 189 13.08 4.26 9.93
N THR A 190 13.00 5.59 9.77
CA THR A 190 14.07 6.50 10.17
C THR A 190 14.32 6.45 11.68
N ALA A 191 13.26 6.47 12.48
CA ALA A 191 13.34 6.44 13.93
C ALA A 191 13.87 5.10 14.43
N ALA A 192 13.39 3.98 13.89
CA ALA A 192 13.87 2.65 14.23
C ALA A 192 15.37 2.48 13.94
N GLY A 193 15.80 2.88 12.73
CA GLY A 193 17.22 2.88 12.37
C GLY A 193 18.05 3.78 13.28
N SER A 194 17.53 4.96 13.66
CA SER A 194 18.21 5.90 14.55
C SER A 194 18.38 5.37 15.97
N ILE A 195 17.38 4.67 16.52
CA ILE A 195 17.47 4.03 17.84
C ILE A 195 18.60 2.99 17.83
N VAL A 196 18.64 2.13 16.82
CA VAL A 196 19.66 1.08 16.72
C VAL A 196 21.04 1.68 16.47
N TYR A 197 21.13 2.70 15.60
CA TYR A 197 22.38 3.41 15.31
C TYR A 197 23.01 4.04 16.56
N ALA A 198 22.19 4.73 17.36
CA ALA A 198 22.67 5.48 18.52
C ALA A 198 23.08 4.59 19.69
N ASN A 199 22.49 3.39 19.81
CA ASN A 199 22.65 2.55 21.01
C ASN A 199 23.49 1.29 20.78
N LEU A 200 23.58 0.78 19.54
CA LEU A 200 24.27 -0.47 19.26
C LEU A 200 25.47 -0.29 18.34
N THR A 201 25.24 0.16 17.11
CA THR A 201 26.31 0.30 16.12
C THR A 201 25.87 1.14 14.92
N SER A 202 26.81 1.87 14.33
CA SER A 202 26.64 2.52 13.02
C SER A 202 26.88 1.57 11.84
N GLY A 203 27.54 0.43 12.11
CA GLY A 203 27.92 -0.58 11.13
C GLY A 203 26.93 -1.75 11.05
N ARG A 204 27.42 -2.88 10.53
CA ARG A 204 26.63 -4.10 10.38
C ARG A 204 26.36 -4.77 11.72
N LEU A 205 25.12 -5.21 11.92
CA LEU A 205 24.74 -6.15 12.97
C LEU A 205 24.94 -7.61 12.50
N SER A 206 25.30 -8.49 13.43
CA SER A 206 25.45 -9.93 13.16
C SER A 206 24.11 -10.60 12.84
N GLU A 207 23.03 -10.12 13.45
CA GLU A 207 21.65 -10.50 13.18
C GLU A 207 20.77 -9.25 13.16
N SER A 208 19.69 -9.31 12.39
CA SER A 208 18.68 -8.26 12.35
C SER A 208 17.93 -8.19 13.69
N ILE A 209 17.68 -6.97 14.19
CA ILE A 209 16.92 -6.76 15.45
C ILE A 209 15.41 -6.79 15.21
N ILE A 210 14.99 -6.34 14.03
CA ILE A 210 13.60 -6.42 13.55
C ILE A 210 13.67 -6.78 12.07
N ASP A 211 13.01 -7.87 11.67
CA ASP A 211 13.02 -8.33 10.28
C ASP A 211 11.94 -7.67 9.41
N VAL A 212 10.69 -7.62 9.86
CA VAL A 212 9.58 -6.96 9.11
C VAL A 212 8.98 -5.91 10.06
N PRO A 213 8.75 -4.66 9.60
CA PRO A 213 8.60 -4.21 8.21
C PRO A 213 9.81 -3.51 7.56
N PHE A 214 10.99 -3.45 8.19
CA PHE A 214 12.11 -2.63 7.69
C PHE A 214 13.44 -3.37 7.45
N ILE A 215 13.64 -4.56 8.07
CA ILE A 215 14.94 -5.22 8.31
C ILE A 215 15.99 -4.23 8.86
N ILE A 216 16.47 -4.42 10.09
CA ILE A 216 17.53 -3.55 10.64
C ILE A 216 18.81 -4.36 10.83
N THR A 217 19.51 -4.61 9.71
CA THR A 217 20.89 -5.19 9.73
C THR A 217 21.96 -4.10 9.65
N TRP A 218 21.69 -3.04 8.87
CA TRP A 218 22.55 -1.87 8.74
C TRP A 218 21.74 -0.61 9.13
N PRO A 219 21.88 -0.11 10.36
CA PRO A 219 21.04 0.98 10.86
C PRO A 219 21.18 2.26 10.03
N SER A 220 22.39 2.58 9.56
CA SER A 220 22.66 3.74 8.70
C SER A 220 21.94 3.67 7.35
N ILE A 221 21.80 2.47 6.78
CA ILE A 221 21.09 2.27 5.52
C ILE A 221 19.58 2.34 5.74
N ASN A 222 19.08 1.76 6.83
CA ASN A 222 17.68 1.88 7.23
C ASN A 222 17.26 3.35 7.46
N ILE A 223 18.15 4.16 8.06
CA ILE A 223 17.94 5.61 8.19
C ILE A 223 17.88 6.27 6.82
N ALA A 224 18.83 5.98 5.93
CA ALA A 224 18.87 6.57 4.59
C ALA A 224 17.61 6.23 3.77
N GLU A 225 17.15 4.98 3.85
CA GLU A 225 15.91 4.55 3.22
C GLU A 225 14.70 5.27 3.80
N GLY A 226 14.56 5.31 5.13
CA GLY A 226 13.48 6.02 5.79
C GLY A 226 13.44 7.51 5.41
N VAL A 227 14.59 8.20 5.37
CA VAL A 227 14.70 9.59 4.93
C VAL A 227 14.25 9.76 3.48
N PHE A 228 14.61 8.83 2.62
CA PHE A 228 14.23 8.88 1.22
C PHE A 228 12.72 8.68 1.02
N VAL A 229 12.13 7.73 1.74
CA VAL A 229 10.67 7.53 1.81
C VAL A 229 9.96 8.77 2.37
N LEU A 230 10.53 9.43 3.39
CA LEU A 230 10.03 10.69 3.93
C LEU A 230 10.03 11.80 2.88
N VAL A 231 11.11 11.98 2.14
CA VAL A 231 11.20 13.02 1.10
C VAL A 231 10.13 12.80 0.02
N VAL A 232 9.98 11.57 -0.47
CA VAL A 232 8.97 11.23 -1.50
C VAL A 232 7.55 11.46 -0.98
N SER A 233 7.25 11.04 0.24
CA SER A 233 5.92 11.20 0.82
C SER A 233 5.57 12.67 1.09
N ILE A 234 6.50 13.47 1.62
CA ILE A 234 6.33 14.92 1.80
C ILE A 234 6.07 15.60 0.45
N LEU A 235 6.81 15.23 -0.59
CA LEU A 235 6.58 15.76 -1.93
C LEU A 235 5.19 15.38 -2.44
N ALA A 236 4.74 14.13 -2.27
CA ALA A 236 3.40 13.71 -2.67
C ALA A 236 2.29 14.47 -1.91
N ILE A 237 2.46 14.65 -0.59
CA ILE A 237 1.56 15.47 0.24
C ILE A 237 1.52 16.91 -0.29
N THR A 238 2.67 17.48 -0.64
CA THR A 238 2.78 18.86 -1.16
C THR A 238 2.09 19.00 -2.51
N ILE A 239 2.36 18.08 -3.45
CA ILE A 239 1.69 18.02 -4.76
C ILE A 239 0.18 17.92 -4.59
N THR A 240 -0.28 17.14 -3.61
CA THR A 240 -1.70 16.94 -3.32
C THR A 240 -2.34 18.19 -2.72
N ALA A 241 -1.71 18.78 -1.71
CA ALA A 241 -2.22 19.97 -1.04
C ALA A 241 -2.32 21.17 -2.00
N ALA A 242 -1.32 21.33 -2.88
CA ALA A 242 -1.29 22.37 -3.90
C ALA A 242 -1.95 21.97 -5.23
N ARG A 243 -2.45 20.74 -5.36
CA ARG A 243 -3.08 20.17 -6.57
C ARG A 243 -2.26 20.39 -7.86
N ILE A 244 -0.95 20.18 -7.79
CA ILE A 244 -0.01 20.50 -8.89
C ILE A 244 -0.02 19.37 -9.94
N LYS A 245 -0.97 19.41 -10.88
CA LYS A 245 -1.13 18.40 -11.95
C LYS A 245 0.12 18.22 -12.81
N ALA A 246 0.88 19.29 -13.08
CA ALA A 246 2.08 19.28 -13.92
C ALA A 246 3.20 18.37 -13.39
N LEU A 247 3.20 18.05 -12.09
CA LEU A 247 4.21 17.19 -11.47
C LEU A 247 3.83 15.71 -11.50
N ALA A 248 2.69 15.31 -12.07
CA ALA A 248 2.23 13.92 -12.04
C ALA A 248 3.22 12.92 -12.66
N VAL A 249 3.72 13.21 -13.88
CA VAL A 249 4.69 12.35 -14.58
C VAL A 249 6.07 12.39 -13.92
N PRO A 250 6.65 13.57 -13.61
CA PRO A 250 7.91 13.64 -12.86
C PRO A 250 7.86 12.90 -11.52
N PHE A 251 6.75 13.02 -10.78
CA PHE A 251 6.58 12.32 -9.51
C PHE A 251 6.51 10.81 -9.70
N ALA A 252 5.79 10.31 -10.72
CA ALA A 252 5.76 8.88 -11.01
C ALA A 252 7.15 8.32 -11.39
N ALA A 253 7.94 9.08 -12.16
CA ALA A 253 9.32 8.73 -12.48
C ALA A 253 10.21 8.70 -11.24
N LEU A 254 10.06 9.69 -10.34
CA LEU A 254 10.73 9.71 -9.05
C LEU A 254 10.34 8.50 -8.20
N SER A 255 9.05 8.21 -8.05
CA SER A 255 8.57 7.03 -7.31
C SER A 255 9.14 5.72 -7.86
N PHE A 256 9.24 5.58 -9.19
CA PHE A 256 9.88 4.43 -9.82
C PHE A 256 11.38 4.34 -9.50
N PHE A 257 12.12 5.44 -9.67
CA PHE A 257 13.52 5.52 -9.27
C PHE A 257 13.69 5.15 -7.80
N CYS A 258 12.80 5.66 -6.94
CA CYS A 258 12.85 5.42 -5.52
C CYS A 258 12.63 3.96 -5.16
N PHE A 259 11.68 3.30 -5.82
CA PHE A 259 11.45 1.88 -5.69
C PHE A 259 12.68 1.06 -6.09
N VAL A 260 13.32 1.38 -7.23
CA VAL A 260 14.54 0.68 -7.68
C VAL A 260 15.69 0.85 -6.68
N VAL A 261 15.86 2.05 -6.12
CA VAL A 261 16.88 2.31 -5.09
C VAL A 261 16.58 1.50 -3.82
N GLN A 262 15.34 1.46 -3.35
CA GLN A 262 14.95 0.63 -2.19
C GLN A 262 15.25 -0.85 -2.43
N LEU A 263 14.89 -1.40 -3.60
CA LEU A 263 15.21 -2.78 -3.94
C LEU A 263 16.72 -3.04 -3.97
N ALA A 264 17.50 -2.11 -4.54
CA ALA A 264 18.95 -2.22 -4.55
C ALA A 264 19.52 -2.21 -3.12
N LEU A 265 19.02 -1.34 -2.24
CA LEU A 265 19.43 -1.30 -0.84
C LEU A 265 19.08 -2.60 -0.12
N TYR A 266 17.84 -3.09 -0.25
CA TYR A 266 17.44 -4.37 0.34
C TYR A 266 18.28 -5.54 -0.15
N ALA A 267 18.46 -5.67 -1.47
CA ALA A 267 19.20 -6.78 -2.07
C ALA A 267 20.68 -6.77 -1.66
N THR A 268 21.32 -5.60 -1.66
CA THR A 268 22.77 -5.49 -1.41
C THR A 268 23.12 -5.52 0.07
N THR A 269 22.24 -5.06 0.96
CA THR A 269 22.64 -4.74 2.34
C THR A 269 21.82 -5.41 3.42
N GLN A 270 20.62 -5.90 3.12
CA GLN A 270 19.72 -6.48 4.13
C GLN A 270 19.51 -7.98 3.87
N ILE A 271 19.15 -8.36 2.64
CA ILE A 271 18.77 -9.73 2.26
C ILE A 271 19.99 -10.62 2.05
N GLY A 272 21.04 -10.15 1.38
CA GLY A 272 22.23 -10.96 1.10
C GLY A 272 23.05 -11.36 2.34
N VAL A 273 22.73 -10.77 3.49
CA VAL A 273 23.49 -10.90 4.74
C VAL A 273 22.65 -11.34 5.93
N ASN A 274 21.32 -11.43 5.80
CA ASN A 274 20.44 -11.94 6.85
C ASN A 274 20.51 -13.48 6.86
N PRO A 275 21.01 -14.11 7.95
CA PRO A 275 21.14 -15.55 8.02
C PRO A 275 19.76 -16.26 8.11
N LYS A 276 18.68 -15.54 8.39
CA LYS A 276 17.33 -16.09 8.57
C LYS A 276 16.43 -15.70 7.39
N ASN A 277 16.08 -16.71 6.58
CA ASN A 277 15.05 -16.62 5.53
C ASN A 277 15.14 -15.41 4.57
N PRO A 278 16.31 -15.11 3.98
CA PRO A 278 16.52 -13.89 3.19
C PRO A 278 15.54 -13.74 2.01
N LEU A 279 15.21 -14.85 1.32
CA LEU A 279 14.25 -14.85 0.22
C LEU A 279 12.82 -14.48 0.66
N ILE A 280 12.42 -14.91 1.86
CA ILE A 280 11.08 -14.65 2.40
C ILE A 280 10.94 -13.17 2.72
N VAL A 281 11.91 -12.61 3.46
CA VAL A 281 11.84 -11.20 3.88
C VAL A 281 11.97 -10.28 2.67
N GLY A 282 12.83 -10.63 1.70
CA GLY A 282 12.95 -9.88 0.45
C GLY A 282 11.67 -9.86 -0.38
N ALA A 283 10.93 -10.97 -0.43
CA ALA A 283 9.64 -11.03 -1.11
C ALA A 283 8.62 -10.08 -0.48
N ILE A 284 8.53 -10.05 0.87
CA ILE A 284 7.62 -9.15 1.61
C ILE A 284 7.99 -7.68 1.35
N LEU A 285 9.26 -7.31 1.56
CA LEU A 285 9.71 -5.92 1.38
C LEU A 285 9.55 -5.40 -0.06
N THR A 286 9.70 -6.28 -1.06
CA THR A 286 9.49 -5.92 -2.47
C THR A 286 8.04 -5.50 -2.72
N VAL A 287 7.10 -6.28 -2.18
CA VAL A 287 5.66 -6.00 -2.25
C VAL A 287 5.34 -4.68 -1.54
N ASP A 288 5.85 -4.54 -0.33
CA ASP A 288 5.66 -3.39 0.55
C ASP A 288 6.13 -2.08 -0.09
N SER A 289 7.36 -2.06 -0.60
CA SER A 289 7.94 -0.90 -1.27
C SER A 289 7.25 -0.60 -2.60
N PHE A 290 6.78 -1.61 -3.34
CA PHE A 290 6.04 -1.38 -4.57
C PHE A 290 4.77 -0.58 -4.28
N VAL A 291 3.94 -1.06 -3.36
CA VAL A 291 2.65 -0.40 -3.10
C VAL A 291 2.85 0.99 -2.50
N ALA A 292 3.79 1.14 -1.57
CA ALA A 292 4.11 2.42 -0.96
C ALA A 292 4.51 3.48 -2.00
N MET A 293 5.31 3.11 -3.00
CA MET A 293 5.78 4.08 -4.01
C MET A 293 4.76 4.32 -5.12
N PHE A 294 4.08 3.28 -5.60
CA PHE A 294 3.25 3.38 -6.81
C PHE A 294 1.80 3.80 -6.56
N MET A 295 1.22 3.57 -5.38
CA MET A 295 -0.17 4.00 -5.13
C MET A 295 -0.35 5.52 -5.14
N PRO A 296 0.46 6.34 -4.45
CA PRO A 296 0.38 7.79 -4.57
C PRO A 296 0.64 8.25 -6.01
N ALA A 297 1.65 7.70 -6.69
CA ALA A 297 1.98 8.06 -8.08
C ALA A 297 0.82 7.79 -9.05
N TYR A 298 0.22 6.60 -8.96
CA TYR A 298 -0.96 6.24 -9.75
C TYR A 298 -2.11 7.23 -9.53
N LEU A 299 -2.41 7.55 -8.27
CA LEU A 299 -3.53 8.42 -7.94
C LEU A 299 -3.29 9.88 -8.37
N ILE A 300 -2.04 10.37 -8.33
CA ILE A 300 -1.70 11.70 -8.85
C ILE A 300 -1.88 11.74 -10.38
N LEU A 301 -1.43 10.71 -11.09
CA LEU A 301 -1.66 10.58 -12.54
C LEU A 301 -3.16 10.52 -12.87
N GLU A 302 -3.93 9.77 -12.08
CA GLU A 302 -5.38 9.68 -12.26
C GLU A 302 -6.08 11.02 -11.95
N ALA A 303 -5.65 11.74 -10.92
CA ALA A 303 -6.18 13.06 -10.58
C ALA A 303 -5.93 14.08 -11.71
N ALA A 304 -4.72 14.10 -12.26
CA ALA A 304 -4.39 14.93 -13.41
C ALA A 304 -5.25 14.60 -14.63
N ARG A 305 -5.47 13.30 -14.91
CA ARG A 305 -6.32 12.85 -16.01
C ARG A 305 -7.78 13.28 -15.84
N VAL A 306 -8.35 13.09 -14.65
CA VAL A 306 -9.75 13.46 -14.36
C VAL A 306 -9.94 14.98 -14.41
N GLY A 307 -8.94 15.74 -13.95
CA GLY A 307 -8.95 17.19 -14.03
C GLY A 307 -8.98 17.71 -15.47
N ASN A 308 -8.13 17.19 -16.34
CA ASN A 308 -8.03 17.67 -17.73
C ASN A 308 -9.33 17.40 -18.54
N LEU A 309 -10.02 16.28 -18.27
CA LEU A 309 -11.30 15.99 -18.95
C LEU A 309 -12.37 17.05 -18.68
N LYS A 310 -12.36 17.66 -17.49
CA LYS A 310 -13.28 18.77 -17.17
C LYS A 310 -12.90 20.05 -17.88
N ASP A 311 -11.61 20.35 -17.92
CA ASP A 311 -11.08 21.55 -18.59
C ASP A 311 -11.44 21.52 -20.10
N ASP A 312 -11.43 20.32 -20.73
CA ASP A 312 -11.84 20.12 -22.12
C ASP A 312 -13.38 20.24 -22.32
N GLU A 313 -14.19 19.66 -21.43
CA GLU A 313 -15.67 19.78 -21.48
C GLU A 313 -16.15 21.25 -21.31
N GLU A 314 -15.46 22.04 -20.48
CA GLU A 314 -15.77 23.47 -20.30
C GLU A 314 -15.36 24.32 -21.52
N MET A 315 -14.33 23.92 -22.26
CA MET A 315 -13.93 24.58 -23.52
C MET A 315 -14.83 24.22 -24.71
N GLU A 316 -15.44 23.03 -24.72
CA GLU A 316 -16.32 22.59 -25.79
C GLU A 316 -17.76 23.12 -25.69
N MET A 317 -18.20 23.69 -24.57
CA MET A 317 -19.46 24.44 -24.53
C MET A 317 -19.28 25.77 -25.25
N PRO A 318 -19.75 25.92 -26.52
CA PRO A 318 -19.69 27.20 -27.17
C PRO A 318 -20.59 28.14 -26.38
N ALA A 319 -20.24 29.42 -26.36
CA ALA A 319 -21.15 30.50 -26.00
C ALA A 319 -22.38 30.49 -26.93
N SER A 320 -23.28 29.53 -26.72
CA SER A 320 -24.56 29.37 -27.38
C SER A 320 -25.47 30.46 -26.85
N SER A 321 -25.32 31.63 -27.46
CA SER A 321 -26.38 32.57 -27.79
C SER A 321 -27.30 32.97 -26.62
N LYS A 322 -26.89 34.01 -25.90
CA LYS A 322 -27.83 35.06 -25.52
C LYS A 322 -28.31 35.77 -26.80
N THR A 323 -29.08 35.07 -27.64
CA THR A 323 -29.84 35.70 -28.71
C THR A 323 -31.13 36.23 -28.12
N HIS A 324 -31.25 37.56 -28.18
CA HIS A 324 -32.46 38.33 -28.01
C HIS A 324 -33.73 37.61 -28.49
N ASN A 325 -34.74 37.56 -27.63
CA ASN A 325 -36.15 37.61 -28.00
C ASN A 325 -36.83 38.52 -26.98
N ARG A 326 -36.90 39.82 -27.27
CA ARG A 326 -38.02 40.54 -27.92
C ARG A 326 -39.24 40.63 -27.01
N ASP A 327 -39.58 41.87 -26.70
CA ASP A 327 -40.67 42.31 -25.84
C ASP A 327 -42.04 41.74 -26.27
N PRO A 328 -42.95 41.48 -25.32
CA PRO A 328 -44.31 41.08 -25.63
C PRO A 328 -45.10 42.24 -26.25
N VAL A 329 -45.69 42.00 -27.42
CA VAL A 329 -46.68 42.89 -28.04
C VAL A 329 -47.96 42.88 -27.17
N PRO A 330 -48.55 44.05 -26.84
CA PRO A 330 -49.80 44.08 -26.10
C PRO A 330 -50.97 43.78 -27.05
N LEU A 331 -51.80 42.82 -26.65
CA LEU A 331 -53.12 42.58 -27.23
C LEU A 331 -54.07 43.68 -26.74
N THR A 332 -54.43 44.61 -27.63
CA THR A 332 -55.60 45.47 -27.45
C THR A 332 -56.86 44.76 -27.97
N ALA A 333 -57.93 44.86 -27.19
CA ALA A 333 -59.29 44.43 -27.50
C ALA A 333 -59.96 45.33 -28.55
#